data_AF-A0A143PIZ0-F1
#
_entry.id   AF-A0A143PIZ0-F1
#
_cell.length_a   1.000
_cell.length_b   1.000
_cell.length_c   1.000
_cell.angle_alpha   90.00
_cell.angle_beta   90.00
_cell.angle_gamma   90.00
#
_symmetry.space_group_name_H-M   'P 1'
#
loop_
_entity.id
_entity.type
_entity.pdbx_description
1 polymer ?
#
loop_
_entity_poly.entity_id
_entity_poly.type
_entity_poly.pdbx_seq_one_letter_code
_entity_poly.pdbx_strand_id
1 'polypeptide(L)'
;MHKRSAGYAAAIVALSLVASCAKARAALVDATVGPVAPGLVEYTTDVLFRDVWLRPAPAARDRSLVTVSALIAAGQVAQVTYHLNRAMDSGLTREEAGEVITHVAFYAGWPTAFAAVPVAKDVFDKRRR
;
A
#
# COMPACT_ATOMS: atom_id res chain seq x y z
N MET A 1 -32.37 19.98 6.50
CA MET A 1 -31.05 20.63 6.36
C MET A 1 -29.91 20.05 7.25
N HIS A 2 -30.04 18.88 7.91
CA HIS A 2 -29.08 18.46 8.96
C HIS A 2 -28.14 17.27 8.62
N LYS A 3 -28.07 16.79 7.37
CA LYS A 3 -27.24 15.62 7.00
C LYS A 3 -25.85 15.93 6.41
N ARG A 4 -25.47 17.20 6.24
CA ARG A 4 -24.20 17.59 5.56
C ARG A 4 -22.98 17.72 6.50
N SER A 5 -23.16 17.91 7.81
CA SER A 5 -22.05 18.18 8.74
C SER A 5 -21.20 16.94 9.10
N ALA A 6 -21.82 15.76 9.21
CA ALA A 6 -21.13 14.52 9.58
C ALA A 6 -20.13 14.04 8.50
N GLY A 7 -20.45 14.26 7.22
CA GLY A 7 -19.56 13.89 6.11
C GLY A 7 -18.29 14.75 6.01
N TYR A 8 -18.38 16.03 6.38
CA TYR A 8 -17.23 16.94 6.39
C TYR A 8 -16.23 16.61 7.50
N ALA A 9 -16.71 16.26 8.70
CA ALA A 9 -15.83 15.86 9.81
C ALA A 9 -15.07 14.57 9.49
N ALA A 10 -15.74 13.56 8.91
CA ALA A 10 -15.10 12.31 8.50
C ALA A 10 -14.05 12.52 7.40
N ALA A 11 -14.33 13.38 6.41
CA ALA A 11 -13.38 13.74 5.35
C ALA A 11 -12.15 14.49 5.88
N ILE A 12 -12.32 15.41 6.83
CA ILE A 12 -11.21 16.14 7.47
C ILE A 12 -10.33 15.19 8.29
N VAL A 13 -10.93 14.26 9.03
CA VAL A 13 -10.20 13.23 9.80
C VAL A 13 -9.46 12.25 8.88
N ALA A 14 -10.08 11.81 7.79
CA ALA A 14 -9.41 10.95 6.80
C ALA A 14 -8.22 11.67 6.15
N LEU A 15 -8.38 12.94 5.78
CA LEU A 15 -7.31 13.74 5.18
C LEU A 15 -6.15 13.99 6.16
N SER A 16 -6.45 14.25 7.44
CA SER A 16 -5.43 14.47 8.46
C SER A 16 -4.67 13.19 8.81
N LEU A 17 -5.34 12.03 8.85
CA LEU A 17 -4.71 10.72 9.03
C LEU A 17 -3.80 10.36 7.85
N VAL A 18 -4.24 10.60 6.62
CA VAL A 18 -3.41 10.40 5.41
C VAL A 18 -2.18 11.30 5.43
N ALA A 19 -2.33 12.57 5.83
CA ALA A 19 -1.21 13.50 5.97
C ALA A 19 -0.22 13.05 7.07
N SER A 20 -0.72 12.56 8.21
CA SER A 20 0.11 12.03 9.30
C SER A 20 0.90 10.78 8.87
N CYS A 21 0.22 9.83 8.22
CA CYS A 21 0.86 8.62 7.67
C CYS A 21 1.92 8.96 6.62
N ALA A 22 1.65 9.94 5.74
CA ALA A 22 2.61 10.41 4.76
C ALA A 22 3.86 11.04 5.40
N LYS A 23 3.68 11.82 6.48
CA LYS A 23 4.80 12.44 7.22
C LYS A 23 5.64 11.40 7.94
N ALA A 24 5.00 10.43 8.60
CA ALA A 24 5.69 9.32 9.26
C ALA A 24 6.52 8.48 8.28
N ARG A 25 5.96 8.15 7.11
CA ARG A 25 6.69 7.46 6.03
C ARG A 25 7.91 8.26 5.58
N ALA A 26 7.74 9.55 5.29
CA ALA A 26 8.84 10.39 4.79
C ALA A 26 9.99 10.45 5.81
N ALA A 27 9.68 10.63 7.10
CA ALA A 27 10.69 10.61 8.16
C ALA A 27 11.41 9.26 8.28
N LEU A 28 10.68 8.15 8.14
CA LEU A 28 11.30 6.81 8.17
C LEU A 28 12.24 6.59 6.98
N VAL A 29 11.83 6.99 5.77
CA VAL A 29 12.67 6.87 4.56
C VAL A 29 13.91 7.73 4.69
N ASP A 30 13.79 8.98 5.13
CA ASP A 30 14.92 9.87 5.35
C ASP A 30 15.92 9.27 6.36
N ALA A 31 15.43 8.79 7.50
CA ALA A 31 16.29 8.22 8.55
C ALA A 31 16.99 6.92 8.14
N THR A 32 16.34 6.07 7.34
CA THR A 32 16.87 4.73 7.01
C THR A 32 17.62 4.68 5.68
N VAL A 33 17.21 5.49 4.70
CA VAL A 33 17.77 5.49 3.34
C VAL A 33 18.68 6.71 3.13
N GLY A 34 18.35 7.86 3.73
CA GLY A 34 19.07 9.13 3.53
C GLY A 34 20.58 9.05 3.77
N PRO A 35 21.09 8.39 4.83
CA PRO A 35 22.52 8.26 5.07
C PRO A 35 23.29 7.49 3.97
N VAL A 36 22.60 6.67 3.17
CA VAL A 36 23.21 5.81 2.14
C VAL A 36 22.92 6.30 0.73
N ALA A 37 21.68 6.73 0.46
CA ALA A 37 21.18 7.04 -0.86
C ALA A 37 20.20 8.22 -0.83
N PRO A 38 20.67 9.46 -0.62
CA PRO A 38 19.81 10.65 -0.52
C PRO A 38 18.98 10.91 -1.79
N GLY A 39 19.51 10.64 -2.98
CA GLY A 39 18.73 10.75 -4.22
C GLY A 39 17.55 9.77 -4.29
N LEU A 40 17.65 8.61 -3.63
CA LEU A 40 16.52 7.67 -3.53
C LEU A 40 15.43 8.21 -2.59
N VAL A 41 15.81 8.94 -1.54
CA VAL A 41 14.85 9.64 -0.66
C VAL A 41 14.07 10.70 -1.44
N GLU A 42 14.77 11.48 -2.26
CA GLU A 42 14.17 12.51 -3.13
C GLU A 42 13.16 11.89 -4.10
N TYR A 43 13.58 10.89 -4.90
CA TYR A 43 12.68 10.24 -5.87
C TYR A 43 11.50 9.52 -5.19
N THR A 44 11.73 8.90 -4.03
CA THR A 44 10.64 8.29 -3.25
C THR A 44 9.64 9.35 -2.77
N THR A 45 10.12 10.52 -2.37
CA THR A 45 9.26 11.56 -1.84
C THR A 45 8.49 12.28 -2.94
N ASP A 46 9.21 12.83 -3.92
CA ASP A 46 8.64 13.79 -4.86
C ASP A 46 8.01 13.09 -6.06
N VAL A 47 8.73 12.17 -6.70
CA VAL A 47 8.21 11.46 -7.89
C VAL A 47 7.18 10.42 -7.48
N LEU A 48 7.49 9.56 -6.51
CA LEU A 48 6.63 8.44 -6.18
C LEU A 48 5.39 8.89 -5.39
N PHE A 49 5.58 9.43 -4.18
CA PHE A 49 4.45 9.67 -3.26
C PHE A 49 3.77 11.04 -3.37
N ARG A 50 4.42 12.05 -3.94
CA ARG A 50 3.81 13.37 -4.18
C ARG A 50 3.31 13.58 -5.61
N ASP A 51 3.61 12.67 -6.54
CA ASP A 51 3.04 12.68 -7.90
C ASP A 51 2.37 11.34 -8.24
N VAL A 52 3.12 10.29 -8.59
CA VAL A 52 2.58 9.07 -9.19
C VAL A 52 1.44 8.44 -8.38
N TRP A 53 1.55 8.41 -7.05
CA TRP A 53 0.52 7.86 -6.16
C TRP A 53 -0.68 8.78 -5.93
N LEU A 54 -0.59 10.07 -6.25
CA LEU A 54 -1.67 11.05 -6.13
C LEU A 54 -2.42 11.29 -7.44
N ARG A 55 -1.94 10.72 -8.56
CA ARG A 55 -2.65 10.79 -9.84
C ARG A 55 -4.09 10.24 -9.70
N PRO A 56 -5.09 10.89 -10.33
CA PRO A 56 -6.51 10.60 -10.06
C PRO A 56 -6.98 9.24 -10.58
N ALA A 57 -6.30 8.69 -11.59
CA ALA A 57 -6.60 7.37 -12.15
C ALA A 57 -5.30 6.53 -12.30
N PRO A 58 -5.35 5.21 -12.05
CA PRO A 58 -6.46 4.48 -11.41
C PRO A 58 -6.69 4.95 -9.95
N ALA A 59 -7.81 4.55 -9.36
CA ALA A 59 -8.11 4.85 -7.96
C ALA A 59 -7.03 4.27 -7.02
N ALA A 60 -6.87 4.83 -5.82
CA ALA A 60 -5.85 4.39 -4.86
C ALA A 60 -5.92 2.89 -4.53
N ARG A 61 -7.14 2.33 -4.48
CA ARG A 61 -7.40 0.89 -4.32
C ARG A 61 -6.74 0.10 -5.44
N ASP A 62 -7.06 0.42 -6.68
CA ASP A 62 -6.62 -0.34 -7.86
C ASP A 62 -5.13 -0.11 -8.15
N ARG A 63 -4.61 1.09 -7.85
CA ARG A 63 -3.17 1.36 -7.87
C ARG A 63 -2.42 0.45 -6.89
N SER A 64 -2.96 0.29 -5.68
CA SER A 64 -2.39 -0.61 -4.67
C SER A 64 -2.52 -2.08 -5.09
N LEU A 65 -3.64 -2.49 -5.65
CA LEU A 65 -3.86 -3.82 -6.21
C LEU A 65 -2.78 -4.18 -7.24
N VAL A 66 -2.59 -3.33 -8.26
CA VAL A 66 -1.56 -3.55 -9.30
C VAL A 66 -0.16 -3.61 -8.70
N THR A 67 0.12 -2.74 -7.72
CA THR A 67 1.43 -2.74 -7.04
C THR A 67 1.67 -4.05 -6.30
N VAL A 68 0.71 -4.53 -5.51
CA VAL A 68 0.82 -5.81 -4.78
C VAL A 68 1.00 -6.97 -5.75
N SER A 69 0.20 -7.04 -6.80
CA SER A 69 0.33 -8.09 -7.82
C SER A 69 1.71 -8.10 -8.47
N ALA A 70 2.25 -6.93 -8.81
CA ALA A 70 3.58 -6.81 -9.41
C ALA A 70 4.70 -7.23 -8.46
N LEU A 71 4.62 -6.84 -7.18
CA LEU A 71 5.60 -7.22 -6.16
C LEU A 71 5.61 -8.74 -5.94
N ILE A 72 4.44 -9.38 -5.87
CA ILE A 72 4.34 -10.83 -5.75
C ILE A 72 4.93 -11.48 -6.98
N ALA A 73 4.52 -11.07 -8.18
CA ALA A 73 5.00 -11.63 -9.44
C ALA A 73 6.53 -11.52 -9.61
N ALA A 74 7.12 -10.43 -9.12
CA ALA A 74 8.58 -10.21 -9.13
C ALA A 74 9.33 -10.90 -7.97
N GLY A 75 8.64 -11.63 -7.09
CA GLY A 75 9.24 -12.26 -5.91
C GLY A 75 9.72 -11.27 -4.84
N GLN A 76 9.29 -10.00 -4.89
CA GLN A 76 9.70 -8.92 -3.99
C GLN A 76 8.89 -8.92 -2.68
N VAL A 77 8.83 -10.08 -2.02
CA VAL A 77 7.96 -10.33 -0.85
C VAL A 77 8.23 -9.39 0.33
N ALA A 78 9.47 -8.89 0.47
CA ALA A 78 9.84 -7.93 1.51
C ALA A 78 9.04 -6.61 1.45
N GLN A 79 8.52 -6.24 0.27
CA GLN A 79 7.72 -5.03 0.08
C GLN A 79 6.21 -5.30 0.23
N VAL A 80 5.78 -6.57 0.17
CA VAL A 80 4.35 -6.94 0.16
C VAL A 80 3.66 -6.53 1.45
N THR A 81 4.30 -6.63 2.63
CA THR A 81 3.69 -6.23 3.91
C THR A 81 3.19 -4.78 3.88
N TYR A 82 4.04 -3.85 3.44
CA TYR A 82 3.69 -2.43 3.39
C TYR A 82 2.59 -2.16 2.37
N HIS A 83 2.76 -2.67 1.15
CA HIS A 83 1.83 -2.39 0.05
C HIS A 83 0.47 -3.09 0.20
N LEU A 84 0.43 -4.29 0.80
CA LEU A 84 -0.82 -4.98 1.10
C LEU A 84 -1.61 -4.26 2.18
N ASN A 85 -0.95 -3.74 3.22
CA ASN A 85 -1.60 -2.88 4.20
C ASN A 85 -2.22 -1.65 3.52
N ARG A 86 -1.44 -0.95 2.68
CA ARG A 86 -1.93 0.21 1.92
C ARG A 86 -3.11 -0.14 1.01
N ALA A 87 -3.08 -1.30 0.36
CA ALA A 87 -4.19 -1.77 -0.48
C ALA A 87 -5.46 -1.98 0.32
N MET A 88 -5.36 -2.62 1.49
CA MET A 88 -6.49 -2.87 2.36
C MET A 88 -7.02 -1.58 3.03
N ASP A 89 -6.15 -0.63 3.37
CA ASP A 89 -6.57 0.72 3.82
C ASP A 89 -7.33 1.48 2.73
N SER A 90 -7.07 1.14 1.47
CA SER A 90 -7.75 1.69 0.30
C SER A 90 -9.00 0.89 -0.11
N GLY A 91 -9.38 -0.14 0.66
CA GLY A 91 -10.60 -0.92 0.44
C GLY A 91 -10.44 -2.24 -0.30
N LEU A 92 -9.22 -2.76 -0.50
CA LEU A 92 -9.03 -4.14 -0.95
C LEU A 92 -9.41 -5.11 0.17
N THR A 93 -10.25 -6.11 -0.10
CA THR A 93 -10.65 -7.08 0.94
C THR A 93 -9.62 -8.21 1.11
N ARG A 94 -9.78 -9.01 2.17
CA ARG A 94 -8.93 -10.19 2.42
C ARG A 94 -9.15 -11.24 1.35
N GLU A 95 -10.40 -11.42 0.94
CA GLU A 95 -10.82 -12.35 -0.10
C GLU A 95 -10.18 -11.95 -1.44
N GLU A 96 -10.25 -10.67 -1.81
CA GLU A 96 -9.63 -10.15 -3.03
C GLU A 96 -8.10 -10.30 -3.00
N ALA A 97 -7.46 -10.02 -1.86
CA ALA A 97 -6.02 -10.23 -1.69
C ALA A 97 -5.62 -11.71 -1.81
N GLY A 98 -6.45 -12.63 -1.29
CA GLY A 98 -6.27 -14.06 -1.47
C GLY A 98 -6.36 -14.47 -2.94
N GLU A 99 -7.38 -13.97 -3.65
CA GLU A 99 -7.56 -14.23 -5.09
C GLU A 99 -6.42 -13.65 -5.94
N VAL A 100 -5.84 -12.51 -5.57
CA VAL A 100 -4.63 -11.98 -6.24
C VAL A 100 -3.46 -12.94 -6.14
N ILE A 101 -3.19 -13.47 -4.95
CA ILE A 101 -2.09 -14.43 -4.73
C ILE A 101 -2.33 -15.70 -5.56
N THR A 102 -3.56 -16.23 -5.52
CA THR A 102 -3.96 -17.39 -6.32
C THR A 102 -3.81 -17.13 -7.81
N HIS A 103 -4.27 -15.98 -8.31
CA HIS A 103 -4.22 -15.64 -9.72
C HIS A 103 -2.77 -15.46 -10.20
N VAL A 104 -1.92 -14.80 -9.40
CA VAL A 104 -0.50 -14.61 -9.72
C VAL A 104 0.24 -15.95 -9.84
N ALA A 105 -0.16 -17.01 -9.12
CA ALA A 105 0.46 -18.33 -9.25
C ALA A 105 0.44 -18.86 -10.69
N PHE A 106 -0.63 -18.59 -11.44
CA PHE A 106 -0.77 -19.01 -12.84
C PHE A 106 0.13 -18.23 -13.81
N TYR A 107 0.44 -16.97 -13.50
CA TYR A 107 1.16 -16.07 -14.41
C TYR A 107 2.63 -15.86 -14.04
N ALA A 108 2.99 -16.03 -12.77
CA ALA A 108 4.34 -15.81 -12.24
C ALA A 108 4.90 -17.02 -11.46
N GLY A 109 4.18 -18.14 -11.47
CA GLY A 109 4.60 -19.41 -10.90
C GLY A 109 4.23 -19.61 -9.43
N TRP A 110 4.09 -20.88 -9.03
CA TRP A 110 3.77 -21.28 -7.66
C TRP A 110 4.75 -20.77 -6.60
N PRO A 111 6.09 -20.75 -6.82
CA PRO A 111 7.03 -20.31 -5.78
C PRO A 111 6.81 -18.87 -5.32
N THR A 112 6.51 -17.95 -6.25
CA THR A 112 6.30 -16.53 -5.93
C THR A 112 5.00 -16.33 -5.15
N ALA A 113 3.92 -17.00 -5.55
CA ALA A 113 2.65 -17.00 -4.83
C ALA A 113 2.78 -17.59 -3.42
N PHE A 114 3.42 -18.76 -3.29
CA PHE A 114 3.63 -19.41 -1.99
C PHE A 114 4.50 -18.58 -1.05
N ALA A 115 5.51 -17.87 -1.58
CA ALA A 115 6.32 -16.96 -0.77
C ALA A 115 5.53 -15.76 -0.22
N ALA A 116 4.45 -15.33 -0.91
CA ALA A 116 3.60 -14.23 -0.46
C ALA A 116 2.57 -14.64 0.60
N VAL A 117 2.14 -15.91 0.63
CA VAL A 117 1.14 -16.42 1.59
C VAL A 117 1.46 -16.11 3.07
N PRO A 118 2.65 -16.43 3.61
CA PRO A 118 2.93 -16.15 5.02
C PRO A 118 2.94 -14.65 5.33
N VAL A 119 3.37 -13.82 4.36
CA VAL A 119 3.35 -12.35 4.49
C VAL A 119 1.93 -11.83 4.53
N ALA A 120 1.06 -12.29 3.63
CA ALA A 120 -0.35 -11.92 3.62
C ALA A 120 -1.06 -12.34 4.91
N LYS A 121 -0.79 -13.55 5.39
CA LYS A 121 -1.32 -14.06 6.67
C LYS A 121 -0.92 -13.16 7.85
N ASP A 122 0.33 -12.73 7.92
CA ASP A 122 0.79 -11.83 9.00
C ASP A 122 0.06 -10.47 8.97
N VAL A 123 -0.10 -9.87 7.79
CA VAL A 123 -0.89 -8.63 7.61
C VAL A 123 -2.33 -8.84 8.07
N PHE A 124 -2.93 -9.95 7.64
CA PHE A 124 -4.28 -10.35 8.02
C PHE A 124 -4.43 -10.52 9.53
N ASP A 125 -3.51 -11.18 10.21
CA ASP A 125 -3.63 -11.38 11.66
C ASP A 125 -3.44 -10.08 12.44
N LYS A 126 -2.51 -9.22 12.02
CA LYS A 126 -2.27 -7.91 12.66
C LYS A 126 -3.44 -6.94 12.53
N ARG A 127 -4.21 -7.03 11.42
CA ARG A 127 -5.42 -6.23 11.19
C ARG A 127 -6.65 -6.73 11.94
N ARG A 128 -6.62 -7.93 12.55
CA ARG A 128 -7.77 -8.57 13.18
C ARG A 128 -7.99 -8.14 14.65
N ARG A 129 -7.65 -6.90 14.98
CA ARG A 129 -7.83 -6.30 16.32
C ARG A 129 -8.76 -5.10 16.24
#